data_AF-A0A3M2RL05-F1
#
_entry.id   AF-A0A3M2RL05-F1
#
_cell.length_a   1.000
_cell.length_b   1.000
_cell.length_c   1.000
_cell.angle_alpha   90.00
_cell.angle_beta   90.00
_cell.angle_gamma   90.00
#
_symmetry.space_group_name_H-M   'P 1'
#
loop_
_entity.id
_entity.type
_entity.pdbx_description
1 polymer ?
#
loop_
_entity_poly.entity_id
_entity_poly.type
_entity_poly.pdbx_seq_one_letter_code
_entity_poly.pdbx_strand_id
1 'polypeptide(L)'
;MTPRFRKYSWQLAPSSIRDIRQRVFIDEQNVPPELEWDHTDEIADHYLAVDENNQPIATARLFSALEETGYIGRMAVLPEYRGRGIGEALIHHLLIESAGRYQELRLSAQQHAIGFYQRCGFHVCSSLYDDAGIPHLDMRCLAPALAHRGLSHRTQPLILGADTESWLFDQETTFRELTDSLVGQARQRLWIYDRMLDHDRYDRHQLRELISAVARHHRLSEVRILIHDDKPLVQKRHRLIELMRRLPSRIELRIINNDYPLEDQPFMVVDRDGLLCRHDFNKPEGFANFTAGRRLKLKEEAFQRMWEMAQPSVELRELPI
;
A
#
# COMPACT_ATOMS: atom_id res chain seq x y z
N MET A 1 -28.58 -7.83 4.69
CA MET A 1 -28.42 -7.71 6.15
C MET A 1 -27.27 -6.74 6.39
N THR A 2 -27.53 -5.63 7.07
CA THR A 2 -26.51 -4.62 7.36
C THR A 2 -26.10 -4.72 8.83
N PRO A 3 -24.93 -5.27 9.15
CA PRO A 3 -24.52 -5.39 10.55
C PRO A 3 -24.28 -4.02 11.17
N ARG A 4 -24.50 -3.92 12.49
CA ARG A 4 -24.07 -2.77 13.30
C ARG A 4 -22.76 -3.13 14.00
N PHE A 5 -21.85 -2.17 14.07
CA PHE A 5 -20.54 -2.37 14.71
C PHE A 5 -20.50 -1.67 16.06
N ARG A 6 -19.88 -2.35 17.04
CA ARG A 6 -19.63 -1.81 18.38
C ARG A 6 -18.15 -2.01 18.70
N LYS A 7 -17.53 -0.97 19.25
CA LYS A 7 -16.11 -0.95 19.61
C LYS A 7 -15.94 -1.08 21.12
N TYR A 8 -14.98 -1.90 21.55
CA TYR A 8 -14.68 -2.18 22.95
C TYR A 8 -13.17 -2.22 23.19
N SER A 9 -12.73 -1.78 24.38
CA SER A 9 -11.44 -2.24 24.92
C SER A 9 -11.60 -3.66 25.45
N TRP A 10 -10.49 -4.39 25.62
CA TRP A 10 -10.54 -5.78 26.07
C TRP A 10 -11.22 -6.00 27.41
N GLN A 11 -11.04 -5.07 28.35
CA GLN A 11 -11.58 -5.16 29.70
C GLN A 11 -13.10 -4.91 29.73
N LEU A 12 -13.62 -4.19 28.73
CA LEU A 12 -15.05 -3.88 28.56
C LEU A 12 -15.73 -4.74 27.49
N ALA A 13 -14.96 -5.60 26.82
CA ALA A 13 -15.45 -6.46 25.74
C ALA A 13 -16.44 -7.52 26.29
N PRO A 14 -17.64 -7.64 25.70
CA PRO A 14 -18.57 -8.71 26.07
C PRO A 14 -17.97 -10.09 25.79
N SER A 15 -18.42 -11.11 26.51
CA SER A 15 -17.95 -12.50 26.32
C SER A 15 -18.11 -12.98 24.88
N SER A 16 -19.12 -12.47 24.16
CA SER A 16 -19.41 -12.83 22.78
C SER A 16 -18.24 -12.65 21.80
N ILE A 17 -17.32 -11.72 22.06
CA ILE A 17 -16.10 -11.58 21.25
C ILE A 17 -15.20 -12.82 21.41
N ARG A 18 -15.03 -13.28 22.66
CA ARG A 18 -14.28 -14.50 22.98
C ARG A 18 -15.01 -15.74 22.45
N ASP A 19 -16.33 -15.78 22.61
CA ASP A 19 -17.16 -16.91 22.16
C ASP A 19 -17.08 -17.10 20.63
N ILE A 20 -17.12 -16.01 19.84
CA ILE A 20 -16.95 -16.07 18.39
C ILE A 20 -15.55 -16.56 18.00
N ARG A 21 -14.51 -16.02 18.65
CA ARG A 21 -13.11 -16.42 18.40
C ARG A 21 -12.87 -17.89 18.74
N GLN A 22 -13.37 -18.36 19.88
CA GLN A 22 -13.33 -19.77 20.28
C GLN A 22 -13.96 -20.66 19.21
N ARG A 23 -15.19 -20.36 18.80
CA ARG A 23 -15.92 -21.15 17.80
C ARG A 23 -15.21 -21.21 16.44
N VAL A 24 -14.62 -20.10 16.00
CA VAL A 24 -14.03 -20.00 14.64
C VAL A 24 -12.57 -20.45 14.62
N PHE A 25 -11.73 -19.99 15.54
CA PHE A 25 -10.30 -20.29 15.49
C PHE A 25 -9.96 -21.61 16.17
N ILE A 26 -10.50 -21.85 17.37
CA ILE A 26 -10.14 -23.06 18.14
C ILE A 26 -11.00 -24.23 17.69
N ASP A 27 -12.33 -24.14 17.78
CA ASP A 27 -13.21 -25.29 17.56
C ASP A 27 -13.27 -25.72 16.08
N GLU A 28 -13.28 -24.75 15.15
CA GLU A 28 -13.38 -25.02 13.72
C GLU A 28 -12.01 -25.16 13.05
N GLN A 29 -11.10 -24.20 13.26
CA GLN A 29 -9.81 -24.18 12.58
C GLN A 29 -8.70 -24.93 13.33
N ASN A 30 -8.98 -25.45 14.53
CA ASN A 30 -8.04 -26.19 15.37
C ASN A 30 -6.77 -25.39 15.74
N VAL A 31 -6.89 -24.06 15.84
CA VAL A 31 -5.82 -23.22 16.39
C VAL A 31 -5.63 -23.59 17.88
N PRO A 32 -4.39 -23.87 18.35
CA PRO A 32 -4.14 -24.15 19.75
C PRO A 32 -4.66 -23.01 20.67
N PRO A 33 -5.43 -23.31 21.73
CA PRO A 33 -6.00 -22.29 22.60
C PRO A 33 -4.98 -21.30 23.18
N GLU A 34 -3.77 -21.77 23.46
CA GLU A 34 -2.65 -20.97 23.98
C GLU A 34 -2.10 -19.94 22.98
N LEU A 35 -2.37 -20.09 21.68
CA LEU A 35 -1.98 -19.15 20.63
C LEU A 35 -3.09 -18.13 20.30
N GLU A 36 -4.35 -18.46 20.61
CA GLU A 36 -5.48 -17.61 20.26
C GLU A 36 -5.49 -16.32 21.10
N TRP A 37 -5.18 -16.43 22.38
CA TRP A 37 -5.19 -15.32 23.34
C TRP A 37 -3.78 -14.76 23.52
N ASP A 38 -3.56 -13.51 23.13
CA ASP A 38 -2.22 -12.92 23.15
C ASP A 38 -2.17 -11.55 23.85
N HIS A 39 -0.96 -11.06 24.10
CA HIS A 39 -0.73 -9.78 24.77
C HIS A 39 -1.27 -8.57 23.99
N THR A 40 -1.53 -8.71 22.69
CA THR A 40 -2.06 -7.60 21.89
C THR A 40 -3.56 -7.41 22.10
N ASP A 41 -4.27 -8.40 22.67
CA ASP A 41 -5.67 -8.25 23.04
C ASP A 41 -5.88 -7.07 24.00
N GLU A 42 -4.98 -6.88 24.98
CA GLU A 42 -5.10 -5.81 25.99
C GLU A 42 -5.00 -4.39 25.42
N ILE A 43 -4.30 -4.21 24.29
CA ILE A 43 -4.04 -2.91 23.67
C ILE A 43 -4.88 -2.66 22.40
N ALA A 44 -5.64 -3.66 21.96
CA ALA A 44 -6.43 -3.57 20.74
C ALA A 44 -7.80 -2.92 20.96
N ASP A 45 -8.25 -2.23 19.92
CA ASP A 45 -9.65 -1.91 19.72
C ASP A 45 -10.36 -3.16 19.17
N HIS A 46 -11.34 -3.69 19.91
CA HIS A 46 -12.11 -4.87 19.50
C HIS A 46 -13.45 -4.46 18.91
N TYR A 47 -13.76 -4.97 17.72
CA TYR A 47 -14.97 -4.65 16.97
C TYR A 47 -15.89 -5.87 16.99
N LEU A 48 -17.12 -5.67 17.44
CA LEU A 48 -18.19 -6.67 17.41
C LEU A 48 -19.24 -6.26 16.38
N ALA A 49 -19.48 -7.12 15.41
CA ALA A 49 -20.62 -7.00 14.50
C ALA A 49 -21.83 -7.68 15.14
N VAL A 50 -22.96 -6.99 15.14
CA VAL A 50 -24.26 -7.52 15.56
C VAL A 50 -25.29 -7.39 14.45
N ASP A 51 -26.24 -8.32 14.38
CA ASP A 51 -27.34 -8.23 13.43
C ASP A 51 -28.45 -7.24 13.89
N GLU A 52 -29.55 -7.22 13.14
CA GLU A 52 -30.71 -6.36 13.39
C GLU A 52 -31.36 -6.65 14.77
N ASN A 53 -31.25 -7.88 15.26
CA ASN A 53 -31.77 -8.33 16.56
C ASN A 53 -30.75 -8.17 17.70
N ASN A 54 -29.58 -7.55 17.45
CA ASN A 54 -28.44 -7.46 18.36
C ASN A 54 -27.73 -8.79 18.66
N GLN A 55 -27.93 -9.84 17.84
CA GLN A 55 -27.16 -11.07 17.98
C GLN A 55 -25.71 -10.82 17.54
N PRO A 56 -24.68 -11.19 18.32
CA PRO A 56 -23.28 -11.17 17.88
C PRO A 56 -23.01 -12.18 16.76
N ILE A 57 -22.40 -11.73 15.66
CA ILE A 57 -22.22 -12.55 14.44
C ILE A 57 -20.80 -12.57 13.87
N ALA A 58 -19.99 -11.54 14.17
CA ALA A 58 -18.61 -11.46 13.74
C ALA A 58 -17.79 -10.57 14.67
N THR A 59 -16.47 -10.73 14.64
CA THR A 59 -15.54 -9.87 15.36
C THR A 59 -14.24 -9.66 14.61
N ALA A 60 -13.52 -8.61 14.97
CA ALA A 60 -12.17 -8.30 14.54
C ALA A 60 -11.47 -7.47 15.61
N ARG A 61 -10.15 -7.37 15.54
CA ARG A 61 -9.39 -6.41 16.33
C ARG A 61 -8.52 -5.53 15.44
N LEU A 62 -8.28 -4.32 15.89
CA LEU A 62 -7.35 -3.36 15.31
C LEU A 62 -6.46 -2.80 16.42
N PHE A 63 -5.15 -2.92 16.25
CA PHE A 63 -4.18 -2.33 17.18
C PHE A 63 -3.06 -1.65 16.40
N SER A 64 -2.20 -0.92 17.10
CA SER A 64 -1.04 -0.29 16.49
C SER A 64 0.17 -0.44 17.42
N ALA A 65 1.27 -0.97 16.89
CA ALA A 65 2.56 -1.03 17.59
C ALA A 65 3.44 0.19 17.28
N LEU A 66 3.21 0.84 16.14
CA LEU A 66 3.88 2.04 15.65
C LEU A 66 2.80 2.98 15.11
N GLU A 67 2.80 4.26 15.54
CA GLU A 67 1.66 5.18 15.33
C GLU A 67 1.18 5.32 13.87
N GLU A 68 2.03 5.02 12.87
CA GLU A 68 1.68 5.14 11.45
C GLU A 68 1.06 3.87 10.84
N THR A 69 1.11 2.72 11.51
CA THR A 69 0.63 1.42 11.01
C THR A 69 -0.41 0.79 11.94
N GLY A 70 -1.57 0.44 11.37
CA GLY A 70 -2.59 -0.36 12.04
C GLY A 70 -2.51 -1.85 11.66
N TYR A 71 -2.73 -2.73 12.62
CA TYR A 71 -2.71 -4.18 12.46
C TYR A 71 -4.11 -4.74 12.69
N ILE A 72 -4.67 -5.34 11.64
CA ILE A 72 -5.95 -6.03 11.68
C ILE A 72 -5.70 -7.50 11.97
N GLY A 73 -6.43 -8.04 12.94
CA GLY A 73 -6.34 -9.45 13.32
C GLY A 73 -7.66 -9.98 13.82
N ARG A 74 -7.67 -11.29 14.12
CA ARG A 74 -8.81 -12.02 14.70
C ARG A 74 -10.14 -11.74 13.99
N MET A 75 -10.08 -11.57 12.66
CA MET A 75 -11.25 -11.43 11.80
C MET A 75 -11.99 -12.77 11.76
N ALA A 76 -13.16 -12.83 12.37
CA ALA A 76 -13.95 -14.05 12.47
C ALA A 76 -15.43 -13.75 12.20
N VAL A 77 -16.05 -14.56 11.34
CA VAL A 77 -17.51 -14.56 11.10
C VAL A 77 -18.02 -15.95 11.44
N LEU A 78 -19.07 -16.04 12.25
CA LEU A 78 -19.71 -17.30 12.60
C LEU A 78 -20.16 -18.05 11.33
N PRO A 79 -19.95 -19.39 11.23
CA PRO A 79 -20.23 -20.17 10.03
C PRO A 79 -21.62 -19.95 9.43
N GLU A 80 -22.65 -19.94 10.28
CA GLU A 80 -24.06 -19.76 9.91
C GLU A 80 -24.37 -18.39 9.27
N TYR A 81 -23.47 -17.41 9.42
CA TYR A 81 -23.60 -16.05 8.90
C TYR A 81 -22.68 -15.75 7.70
N ARG A 82 -21.81 -16.68 7.28
CA ARG A 82 -20.90 -16.51 6.14
C ARG A 82 -21.64 -16.42 4.80
N GLY A 83 -20.98 -15.85 3.79
CA GLY A 83 -21.57 -15.64 2.46
C GLY A 83 -22.60 -14.51 2.38
N ARG A 84 -22.81 -13.76 3.46
CA ARG A 84 -23.80 -12.65 3.55
C ARG A 84 -23.17 -11.26 3.52
N GLY A 85 -21.91 -11.14 3.13
CA GLY A 85 -21.17 -9.86 3.06
C GLY A 85 -20.70 -9.28 4.41
N ILE A 86 -20.81 -10.03 5.51
CA ILE A 86 -20.48 -9.52 6.86
C ILE A 86 -18.98 -9.25 7.03
N GLY A 87 -18.13 -10.16 6.56
CA GLY A 87 -16.68 -9.96 6.63
C GLY A 87 -16.25 -8.73 5.84
N GLU A 88 -16.86 -8.52 4.67
CA GLU A 88 -16.65 -7.34 3.83
C GLU A 88 -17.12 -6.05 4.53
N ALA A 89 -18.32 -6.07 5.12
CA ALA A 89 -18.80 -4.94 5.92
C ALA A 89 -17.87 -4.61 7.10
N LEU A 90 -17.30 -5.64 7.74
CA LEU A 90 -16.38 -5.47 8.87
C LEU A 90 -15.05 -4.87 8.44
N ILE A 91 -14.42 -5.37 7.37
CA ILE A 91 -13.17 -4.78 6.87
C ILE A 91 -13.39 -3.36 6.31
N HIS A 92 -14.55 -3.09 5.69
CA HIS A 92 -14.93 -1.72 5.28
C HIS A 92 -15.03 -0.78 6.49
N HIS A 93 -15.65 -1.24 7.58
CA HIS A 93 -15.71 -0.47 8.82
C HIS A 93 -14.31 -0.17 9.37
N LEU A 94 -13.41 -1.16 9.37
CA LEU A 94 -12.02 -0.97 9.81
C LEU A 94 -11.23 -0.01 8.91
N LEU A 95 -11.46 -0.01 7.59
CA LEU A 95 -10.86 0.96 6.67
C LEU A 95 -11.30 2.40 7.01
N ILE A 96 -12.58 2.60 7.32
CA ILE A 96 -13.12 3.90 7.74
C ILE A 96 -12.51 4.34 9.06
N GLU A 97 -12.52 3.47 10.08
CA GLU A 97 -11.95 3.75 11.41
C GLU A 97 -10.45 4.08 11.36
N SER A 98 -9.76 3.56 10.34
CA SER A 98 -8.33 3.77 10.13
C SER A 98 -8.02 4.97 9.24
N ALA A 99 -9.00 5.49 8.50
CA ALA A 99 -8.80 6.57 7.54
C ALA A 99 -8.34 7.85 8.26
N GLY A 100 -7.19 8.38 7.85
CA GLY A 100 -6.57 9.55 8.47
C GLY A 100 -5.82 9.25 9.79
N ARG A 101 -5.97 8.06 10.38
CA ARG A 101 -5.22 7.61 11.56
C ARG A 101 -3.95 6.86 11.17
N TYR A 102 -4.05 5.96 10.19
CA TYR A 102 -2.93 5.13 9.75
C TYR A 102 -2.64 5.33 8.26
N GLN A 103 -1.36 5.41 7.92
CA GLN A 103 -0.90 5.44 6.52
C GLN A 103 -0.89 4.03 5.92
N GLU A 104 -0.71 3.02 6.77
CA GLU A 104 -0.64 1.62 6.38
C GLU A 104 -1.52 0.76 7.29
N LEU A 105 -2.28 -0.16 6.69
CA LEU A 105 -2.89 -1.27 7.40
C LEU A 105 -2.20 -2.57 7.03
N ARG A 106 -1.98 -3.44 8.01
CA ARG A 106 -1.39 -4.78 7.84
C ARG A 106 -2.28 -5.84 8.41
N LEU A 107 -2.22 -7.02 7.81
CA LEU A 107 -2.86 -8.23 8.33
C LEU A 107 -2.08 -9.47 7.90
N SER A 108 -2.20 -10.53 8.69
CA SER A 108 -1.83 -11.88 8.29
C SER A 108 -3.06 -12.56 7.70
N ALA A 109 -3.04 -12.84 6.39
CA ALA A 109 -4.15 -13.48 5.69
C ALA A 109 -3.88 -14.97 5.51
N GLN A 110 -4.86 -15.79 5.88
CA GLN A 110 -4.89 -17.19 5.44
C GLN A 110 -4.88 -17.25 3.91
N GLN A 111 -4.14 -18.19 3.34
CA GLN A 111 -3.91 -18.26 1.89
C GLN A 111 -5.21 -18.26 1.07
N HIS A 112 -6.29 -18.90 1.56
CA HIS A 112 -7.57 -18.93 0.87
C HIS A 112 -8.35 -17.59 0.95
N ALA A 113 -8.00 -16.71 1.88
CA ALA A 113 -8.65 -15.41 2.10
C ALA A 113 -7.98 -14.25 1.31
N ILE A 114 -6.87 -14.50 0.59
CA ILE A 114 -6.17 -13.46 -0.20
C ILE A 114 -7.13 -12.72 -1.13
N GLY A 115 -7.92 -13.46 -1.90
CA GLY A 115 -8.86 -12.87 -2.85
C GLY A 115 -9.91 -12.00 -2.15
N PHE A 116 -10.31 -12.34 -0.92
CA PHE A 116 -11.21 -11.51 -0.11
C PHE A 116 -10.57 -10.17 0.25
N TYR A 117 -9.33 -10.17 0.74
CA TYR A 117 -8.63 -8.94 1.11
C TYR A 117 -8.20 -8.09 -0.11
N GLN A 118 -7.89 -8.71 -1.25
CA GLN A 118 -7.64 -7.98 -2.50
C GLN A 118 -8.84 -7.19 -2.98
N ARG A 119 -10.06 -7.72 -2.81
CA ARG A 119 -11.28 -6.95 -3.10
C ARG A 119 -11.45 -5.74 -2.18
N CYS A 120 -10.74 -5.72 -1.05
CA CYS A 120 -10.76 -4.64 -0.07
C CYS A 120 -9.55 -3.68 -0.20
N GLY A 121 -8.74 -3.82 -1.25
CA GLY A 121 -7.57 -2.97 -1.52
C GLY A 121 -6.30 -3.34 -0.76
N PHE A 122 -6.19 -4.59 -0.28
CA PHE A 122 -4.97 -5.13 0.30
C PHE A 122 -4.18 -5.95 -0.71
N HIS A 123 -2.86 -5.79 -0.72
CA HIS A 123 -1.96 -6.57 -1.56
C HIS A 123 -0.98 -7.39 -0.72
N VAL A 124 -0.53 -8.52 -1.28
CA VAL A 124 0.46 -9.41 -0.64
C VAL A 124 1.82 -8.73 -0.56
N CYS A 125 2.47 -8.80 0.60
CA CYS A 125 3.78 -8.22 0.85
C CYS A 125 4.82 -9.16 1.50
N SER A 126 4.51 -10.46 1.66
CA SER A 126 5.47 -11.48 2.12
C SER A 126 5.53 -12.70 1.21
N SER A 127 6.44 -13.63 1.53
CA SER A 127 6.35 -15.03 1.12
C SER A 127 5.37 -15.80 1.99
N LEU A 128 4.95 -16.99 1.53
CA LEU A 128 4.11 -17.91 2.29
C LEU A 128 4.84 -18.37 3.56
N TYR A 129 4.14 -18.41 4.69
CA TYR A 129 4.65 -18.94 5.95
C TYR A 129 3.56 -19.74 6.68
N ASP A 130 3.98 -20.55 7.67
CA ASP A 130 3.06 -21.28 8.54
C ASP A 130 2.75 -20.45 9.79
N ASP A 131 1.46 -20.34 10.13
CA ASP A 131 1.00 -19.76 11.40
C ASP A 131 -0.06 -20.71 11.98
N ALA A 132 0.27 -21.32 13.12
CA ALA A 132 -0.52 -22.35 13.79
C ALA A 132 -0.95 -23.53 12.88
N GLY A 133 -0.08 -23.96 11.94
CA GLY A 133 -0.41 -25.05 11.01
C GLY A 133 -1.26 -24.61 9.80
N ILE A 134 -1.51 -23.31 9.65
CA ILE A 134 -2.31 -22.74 8.56
C ILE A 134 -1.39 -21.89 7.67
N PRO A 135 -1.42 -22.09 6.32
CA PRO A 135 -0.63 -21.28 5.41
C PRO A 135 -1.12 -19.82 5.35
N HIS A 136 -0.19 -18.88 5.59
CA HIS A 136 -0.45 -17.44 5.66
C HIS A 136 0.49 -16.61 4.79
N LEU A 137 0.02 -15.41 4.44
CA LEU A 137 0.78 -14.35 3.78
C LEU A 137 0.44 -13.02 4.46
N ASP A 138 1.45 -12.18 4.66
CA ASP A 138 1.21 -10.80 5.06
C ASP A 138 0.63 -10.03 3.88
N MET A 139 -0.39 -9.25 4.19
CA MET A 139 -0.99 -8.30 3.26
C MET A 139 -1.03 -6.91 3.88
N ARG A 140 -1.00 -5.89 3.02
CA ARG A 140 -1.07 -4.50 3.44
C ARG A 140 -1.94 -3.64 2.55
N CYS A 141 -2.48 -2.55 3.10
CA CYS A 141 -3.14 -1.48 2.37
C CYS A 141 -2.43 -0.16 2.68
N LEU A 142 -1.86 0.48 1.66
CA LEU A 142 -1.08 1.73 1.79
C LEU A 142 -1.91 3.00 1.54
N ALA A 143 -3.20 2.85 1.25
CA ALA A 143 -4.13 3.95 1.07
C ALA A 143 -5.54 3.60 1.58
N PRO A 144 -5.72 3.38 2.90
CA PRO A 144 -7.00 2.91 3.46
C PRO A 144 -8.20 3.78 3.08
N ALA A 145 -8.02 5.12 3.04
CA ALA A 145 -9.06 6.06 2.68
C ALA A 145 -9.50 5.92 1.21
N LEU A 146 -8.54 5.71 0.29
CA LEU A 146 -8.83 5.49 -1.13
C LEU A 146 -9.44 4.12 -1.36
N ALA A 147 -8.89 3.08 -0.70
CA ALA A 147 -9.44 1.73 -0.76
C ALA A 147 -10.93 1.78 -0.42
N HIS A 148 -11.31 2.40 0.70
CA HIS A 148 -12.72 2.57 1.09
C HIS A 148 -13.58 3.24 0.00
N ARG A 149 -13.12 4.36 -0.57
CA ARG A 149 -13.84 5.07 -1.64
C ARG A 149 -14.02 4.21 -2.91
N GLY A 150 -13.06 3.34 -3.19
CA GLY A 150 -13.09 2.45 -4.36
C GLY A 150 -14.11 1.31 -4.25
N LEU A 151 -14.46 0.89 -3.03
CA LEU A 151 -15.25 -0.34 -2.80
C LEU A 151 -16.68 -0.26 -3.36
N SER A 152 -17.21 0.93 -3.58
CA SER A 152 -18.55 1.10 -4.16
C SER A 152 -18.63 0.79 -5.65
N HIS A 153 -17.48 0.81 -6.37
CA HIS A 153 -17.47 0.76 -7.83
C HIS A 153 -16.42 -0.20 -8.42
N ARG A 154 -15.47 -0.68 -7.61
CA ARG A 154 -14.33 -1.50 -8.06
C ARG A 154 -14.34 -2.88 -7.43
N THR A 155 -13.96 -3.88 -8.22
CA THR A 155 -13.83 -5.26 -7.76
C THR A 155 -12.54 -5.50 -6.97
N GLN A 156 -11.41 -4.93 -7.40
CA GLN A 156 -10.11 -5.06 -6.74
C GLN A 156 -9.41 -3.70 -6.73
N PRO A 157 -9.90 -2.72 -5.94
CA PRO A 157 -9.34 -1.37 -5.93
C PRO A 157 -7.86 -1.40 -5.55
N LEU A 158 -7.06 -0.55 -6.20
CA LEU A 158 -5.64 -0.36 -5.90
C LEU A 158 -4.74 -1.60 -6.08
N ILE A 159 -5.21 -2.67 -6.73
CA ILE A 159 -4.39 -3.86 -6.98
C ILE A 159 -3.67 -3.73 -8.33
N LEU A 160 -2.35 -3.70 -8.30
CA LEU A 160 -1.50 -3.62 -9.49
C LEU A 160 -1.76 -4.81 -10.44
N GLY A 161 -2.06 -4.52 -11.70
CA GLY A 161 -2.42 -5.50 -12.73
C GLY A 161 -3.86 -6.02 -12.68
N ALA A 162 -4.68 -5.54 -11.74
CA ALA A 162 -6.08 -5.97 -11.61
C ALA A 162 -7.09 -4.81 -11.55
N ASP A 163 -6.74 -3.67 -10.96
CA ASP A 163 -7.61 -2.49 -10.99
C ASP A 163 -7.52 -1.80 -12.37
N THR A 164 -8.59 -1.93 -13.14
CA THR A 164 -8.70 -1.46 -14.52
C THR A 164 -9.13 0.00 -14.65
N GLU A 165 -9.60 0.61 -13.56
CA GLU A 165 -10.16 1.96 -13.59
C GLU A 165 -9.11 3.02 -13.19
N SER A 166 -9.21 4.22 -13.76
CA SER A 166 -8.32 5.34 -13.41
C SER A 166 -8.71 5.93 -12.05
N TRP A 167 -7.73 6.20 -11.20
CA TRP A 167 -7.88 7.04 -10.02
C TRP A 167 -7.51 8.46 -10.38
N LEU A 168 -8.43 9.41 -10.24
CA LEU A 168 -8.13 10.82 -10.42
C LEU A 168 -7.73 11.43 -9.07
N PHE A 169 -6.81 12.39 -9.11
CA PHE A 169 -6.39 13.12 -7.93
C PHE A 169 -6.12 14.57 -8.27
N ASP A 170 -6.41 15.45 -7.31
CA ASP A 170 -6.16 16.89 -7.35
C ASP A 170 -5.55 17.42 -6.04
N GLN A 171 -5.30 16.51 -5.08
CA GLN A 171 -4.71 16.80 -3.79
C GLN A 171 -3.38 16.07 -3.63
N GLU A 172 -2.42 16.72 -2.98
CA GLU A 172 -1.10 16.17 -2.70
C GLU A 172 -1.18 14.91 -1.80
N THR A 173 -2.17 14.85 -0.91
CA THR A 173 -2.43 13.67 -0.06
C THR A 173 -2.79 12.45 -0.90
N THR A 174 -3.74 12.58 -1.83
CA THR A 174 -4.16 11.50 -2.73
C THR A 174 -3.04 11.09 -3.69
N PHE A 175 -2.26 12.04 -4.20
CA PHE A 175 -1.05 11.74 -4.97
C PHE A 175 -0.07 10.86 -4.18
N ARG A 176 0.20 11.21 -2.91
CA ARG A 176 1.10 10.44 -2.04
C ARG A 176 0.58 9.03 -1.75
N GLU A 177 -0.70 8.90 -1.43
CA GLU A 177 -1.37 7.61 -1.18
C GLU A 177 -1.33 6.69 -2.42
N LEU A 178 -1.63 7.22 -3.61
CA LEU A 178 -1.54 6.46 -4.87
C LEU A 178 -0.11 6.08 -5.22
N THR A 179 0.85 6.99 -4.97
CA THR A 179 2.28 6.72 -5.16
C THR A 179 2.73 5.56 -4.26
N ASP A 180 2.41 5.61 -2.97
CA ASP A 180 2.80 4.57 -2.01
C ASP A 180 2.14 3.23 -2.36
N SER A 181 0.84 3.25 -2.72
CA SER A 181 0.12 2.06 -3.15
C SER A 181 0.72 1.40 -4.40
N LEU A 182 1.06 2.19 -5.43
CA LEU A 182 1.72 1.67 -6.64
C LEU A 182 3.13 1.14 -6.34
N VAL A 183 4.01 1.98 -5.77
CA VAL A 183 5.41 1.63 -5.52
C VAL A 183 5.51 0.45 -4.55
N GLY A 184 4.61 0.37 -3.56
CA GLY A 184 4.57 -0.73 -2.61
C GLY A 184 4.15 -2.08 -3.17
N GLN A 185 3.72 -2.15 -4.43
CA GLN A 185 3.42 -3.38 -5.15
C GLN A 185 4.47 -3.75 -6.20
N ALA A 186 5.42 -2.84 -6.47
CA ALA A 186 6.42 -3.04 -7.50
C ALA A 186 7.40 -4.17 -7.12
N ARG A 187 7.72 -5.02 -8.08
CA ARG A 187 8.62 -6.17 -7.91
C ARG A 187 9.93 -6.02 -8.65
N GLN A 188 9.94 -5.29 -9.76
CA GLN A 188 11.10 -5.26 -10.66
C GLN A 188 11.49 -3.84 -11.08
N ARG A 189 10.56 -2.95 -11.39
CA ARG A 189 10.87 -1.69 -12.04
C ARG A 189 10.12 -0.54 -11.40
N LEU A 190 10.86 0.54 -11.14
CA LEU A 190 10.30 1.85 -10.83
C LEU A 190 11.05 2.93 -11.62
N TRP A 191 10.38 3.58 -12.56
CA TRP A 191 10.94 4.72 -13.28
C TRP A 191 10.20 5.99 -12.91
N ILE A 192 10.93 7.05 -12.57
CA ILE A 192 10.38 8.34 -12.15
C ILE A 192 10.92 9.42 -13.07
N TYR A 193 10.04 10.20 -13.69
CA TYR A 193 10.38 11.40 -14.42
C TYR A 193 9.69 12.60 -13.76
N ASP A 194 10.49 13.54 -13.25
CA ASP A 194 9.99 14.76 -12.63
C ASP A 194 10.98 15.93 -12.85
N ARG A 195 10.68 17.14 -12.40
CA ARG A 195 11.57 18.29 -12.59
C ARG A 195 12.73 18.32 -11.59
N MET A 196 12.40 18.23 -10.30
CA MET A 196 13.34 18.52 -9.20
C MET A 196 13.29 17.53 -8.03
N LEU A 197 12.44 16.49 -8.09
CA LEU A 197 12.12 15.62 -6.94
C LEU A 197 11.82 16.42 -5.67
N ASP A 198 10.72 17.19 -5.69
CA ASP A 198 10.33 18.03 -4.56
C ASP A 198 10.31 17.28 -3.23
N HIS A 199 10.87 17.89 -2.19
CA HIS A 199 11.01 17.27 -0.88
C HIS A 199 9.66 16.87 -0.29
N ASP A 200 8.63 17.70 -0.44
CA ASP A 200 7.30 17.41 0.09
C ASP A 200 6.66 16.19 -0.59
N ARG A 201 7.07 15.85 -1.82
CA ARG A 201 6.52 14.74 -2.59
C ARG A 201 7.33 13.45 -2.38
N TYR A 202 8.65 13.58 -2.50
CA TYR A 202 9.56 12.46 -2.64
C TYR A 202 10.46 12.22 -1.42
N ASP A 203 10.69 13.21 -0.55
CA ASP A 203 11.55 13.09 0.64
C ASP A 203 10.79 12.53 1.86
N ARG A 204 10.01 11.47 1.65
CA ARG A 204 9.16 10.85 2.67
C ARG A 204 9.78 9.55 3.18
N HIS A 205 9.66 9.28 4.49
CA HIS A 205 10.17 8.04 5.11
C HIS A 205 9.58 6.80 4.43
N GLN A 206 8.24 6.74 4.34
CA GLN A 206 7.51 5.63 3.75
C GLN A 206 7.94 5.37 2.31
N LEU A 207 7.94 6.39 1.45
CA LEU A 207 8.35 6.23 0.05
C LEU A 207 9.80 5.74 -0.07
N ARG A 208 10.72 6.25 0.75
CA ARG A 208 12.10 5.77 0.78
C ARG A 208 12.16 4.28 1.15
N GLU A 209 11.38 3.82 2.12
CA GLU A 209 11.31 2.39 2.48
C GLU A 209 10.72 1.53 1.35
N LEU A 210 9.68 2.02 0.67
CA LEU A 210 9.08 1.32 -0.47
C LEU A 210 10.08 1.20 -1.63
N ILE A 211 10.75 2.28 -2.04
CA ILE A 211 11.76 2.25 -3.11
C ILE A 211 12.95 1.35 -2.71
N SER A 212 13.34 1.41 -1.45
CA SER A 212 14.36 0.57 -0.82
C SER A 212 14.00 -0.93 -0.92
N ALA A 213 12.72 -1.28 -0.72
CA ALA A 213 12.21 -2.64 -0.90
C ALA A 213 12.24 -3.08 -2.38
N VAL A 214 11.79 -2.23 -3.31
CA VAL A 214 11.83 -2.52 -4.76
C VAL A 214 13.26 -2.81 -5.22
N ALA A 215 14.22 -1.95 -4.86
CA ALA A 215 15.61 -2.08 -5.24
C ALA A 215 16.29 -3.35 -4.70
N ARG A 216 15.77 -3.94 -3.61
CA ARG A 216 16.30 -5.18 -3.00
C ARG A 216 15.50 -6.43 -3.36
N HIS A 217 14.32 -6.28 -3.95
CA HIS A 217 13.38 -7.39 -4.15
C HIS A 217 13.96 -8.52 -5.02
N HIS A 218 14.57 -8.17 -6.15
CA HIS A 218 15.10 -9.13 -7.10
C HIS A 218 16.42 -8.65 -7.70
N ARG A 219 17.26 -9.60 -8.16
CA ARG A 219 18.55 -9.29 -8.81
C ARG A 219 18.44 -8.52 -10.13
N LEU A 220 17.24 -8.42 -10.69
CA LEU A 220 16.93 -7.63 -11.90
C LEU A 220 16.14 -6.37 -11.55
N SER A 221 15.94 -6.06 -10.27
CA SER A 221 15.23 -4.87 -9.88
C SER A 221 16.04 -3.63 -10.26
N GLU A 222 15.36 -2.63 -10.82
CA GLU A 222 15.92 -1.37 -11.23
C GLU A 222 15.01 -0.20 -10.83
N VAL A 223 15.63 0.85 -10.32
CA VAL A 223 14.98 2.14 -10.06
C VAL A 223 15.73 3.18 -10.88
N ARG A 224 15.02 3.88 -11.76
CA ARG A 224 15.61 4.91 -12.63
C ARG A 224 14.90 6.23 -12.41
N ILE A 225 15.66 7.30 -12.25
CA ILE A 225 15.11 8.61 -11.94
C ILE A 225 15.67 9.62 -12.95
N LEU A 226 14.79 10.30 -13.67
CA LEU A 226 15.11 11.40 -14.56
C LEU A 226 14.62 12.70 -13.97
N ILE A 227 15.53 13.67 -13.89
CA ILE A 227 15.22 15.03 -13.43
C ILE A 227 15.76 16.09 -14.38
N HIS A 228 15.22 17.30 -14.27
CA HIS A 228 15.66 18.47 -15.02
C HIS A 228 16.77 19.23 -14.31
N ASP A 229 16.72 19.31 -12.99
CA ASP A 229 17.66 20.10 -12.18
C ASP A 229 17.95 19.39 -10.85
N ASP A 230 19.23 19.12 -10.59
CA ASP A 230 19.75 18.51 -9.37
C ASP A 230 20.16 19.52 -8.30
N LYS A 231 20.26 20.82 -8.61
CA LYS A 231 20.69 21.85 -7.65
C LYS A 231 19.89 21.82 -6.34
N PRO A 232 18.55 21.66 -6.33
CA PRO A 232 17.80 21.58 -5.08
C PRO A 232 18.21 20.40 -4.19
N LEU A 233 18.66 19.30 -4.80
CA LEU A 233 19.05 18.06 -4.13
C LEU A 233 20.49 18.10 -3.60
N VAL A 234 21.33 18.98 -4.16
CA VAL A 234 22.68 19.29 -3.67
C VAL A 234 22.61 20.23 -2.46
N GLN A 235 21.71 21.23 -2.51
CA GLN A 235 21.58 22.24 -1.47
C GLN A 235 20.91 21.72 -0.20
N LYS A 236 20.01 20.73 -0.33
CA LYS A 236 19.28 20.15 0.79
C LYS A 236 19.31 18.64 0.73
N ARG A 237 19.63 18.04 1.88
CA ARG A 237 19.68 16.59 2.06
C ARG A 237 18.34 15.94 1.68
N HIS A 238 18.40 14.93 0.81
CA HIS A 238 17.22 14.22 0.30
C HIS A 238 17.39 12.70 0.45
N ARG A 239 16.42 12.03 1.08
CA ARG A 239 16.47 10.60 1.44
C ARG A 239 16.63 9.67 0.25
N LEU A 240 16.09 10.03 -0.93
CA LEU A 240 16.29 9.24 -2.15
C LEU A 240 17.72 9.29 -2.67
N ILE A 241 18.41 10.43 -2.50
CA ILE A 241 19.83 10.55 -2.87
C ILE A 241 20.69 9.71 -1.95
N GLU A 242 20.40 9.69 -0.64
CA GLU A 242 21.08 8.79 0.30
C GLU A 242 20.84 7.31 -0.04
N LEU A 243 19.59 6.95 -0.38
CA LEU A 243 19.25 5.59 -0.75
C LEU A 243 19.99 5.17 -2.04
N MET A 244 20.03 6.07 -3.03
CA MET A 244 20.79 5.87 -4.27
C MET A 244 22.27 5.60 -3.98
N ARG A 245 22.90 6.39 -3.12
CA ARG A 245 24.31 6.19 -2.72
C ARG A 245 24.56 4.87 -2.00
N ARG A 246 23.56 4.35 -1.27
CA ARG A 246 23.63 3.02 -0.61
C ARG A 246 23.41 1.86 -1.57
N LEU A 247 22.72 2.08 -2.70
CA LEU A 247 22.37 1.05 -3.68
C LEU A 247 22.65 1.51 -5.13
N PRO A 248 23.89 1.92 -5.45
CA PRO A 248 24.20 2.58 -6.72
C PRO A 248 24.08 1.65 -7.94
N SER A 249 24.10 0.33 -7.74
CA SER A 249 23.87 -0.66 -8.80
C SER A 249 22.40 -0.94 -9.09
N ARG A 250 21.49 -0.38 -8.27
CA ARG A 250 20.04 -0.61 -8.34
C ARG A 250 19.25 0.65 -8.60
N ILE A 251 19.76 1.79 -8.14
CA ILE A 251 19.09 3.08 -8.22
C ILE A 251 20.02 4.02 -8.98
N GLU A 252 19.57 4.50 -10.12
CA GLU A 252 20.31 5.44 -10.95
C GLU A 252 19.50 6.72 -11.15
N LEU A 253 20.15 7.87 -11.05
CA LEU A 253 19.58 9.18 -11.35
C LEU A 253 20.39 9.84 -12.47
N ARG A 254 19.68 10.40 -13.45
CA ARG A 254 20.26 11.18 -14.55
C ARG A 254 19.54 12.51 -14.73
N ILE A 255 20.28 13.47 -15.24
CA ILE A 255 19.80 14.78 -15.65
C ILE A 255 19.49 14.73 -17.14
N ILE A 256 18.27 15.13 -17.50
CA ILE A 256 17.83 15.18 -18.89
C ILE A 256 18.68 16.13 -19.72
N ASN A 257 18.71 15.88 -21.03
CA ASN A 257 19.33 16.77 -22.00
C ASN A 257 18.25 17.62 -22.69
N ASN A 258 18.31 18.93 -22.50
CA ASN A 258 17.34 19.90 -23.04
C ASN A 258 17.40 20.06 -24.57
N ASP A 259 18.45 19.56 -25.23
CA ASP A 259 18.58 19.59 -26.70
C ASP A 259 17.68 18.57 -27.41
N TYR A 260 17.07 17.64 -26.65
CA TYR A 260 16.23 16.56 -27.16
C TYR A 260 14.78 16.73 -26.73
N PRO A 261 13.81 16.12 -27.46
CA PRO A 261 12.40 16.15 -27.09
C PRO A 261 12.15 15.59 -25.68
N LEU A 262 11.38 16.34 -24.89
CA LEU A 262 11.02 16.01 -23.52
C LEU A 262 9.50 15.84 -23.38
N GLU A 263 9.09 15.12 -22.35
CA GLU A 263 7.68 15.07 -21.93
C GLU A 263 7.35 16.31 -21.08
N ASP A 264 6.17 16.88 -21.28
CA ASP A 264 5.66 18.06 -20.57
C ASP A 264 5.00 17.73 -19.23
N GLN A 265 4.81 16.44 -18.96
CA GLN A 265 4.13 15.91 -17.77
C GLN A 265 5.07 15.00 -16.98
N PRO A 266 5.16 15.15 -15.65
CA PRO A 266 5.87 14.19 -14.80
C PRO A 266 5.06 12.90 -14.71
N PHE A 267 5.77 11.78 -14.63
CA PHE A 267 5.14 10.47 -14.52
C PHE A 267 6.02 9.46 -13.79
N MET A 268 5.38 8.40 -13.30
CA MET A 268 5.98 7.26 -12.67
C MET A 268 5.47 5.98 -13.34
N VAL A 269 6.40 5.13 -13.79
CA VAL A 269 6.13 3.80 -14.33
C VAL A 269 6.50 2.77 -13.28
N VAL A 270 5.56 1.85 -13.01
CA VAL A 270 5.69 0.80 -12.01
C VAL A 270 5.46 -0.57 -12.64
N ASP A 271 6.52 -1.38 -12.69
CA ASP A 271 6.55 -2.66 -13.39
C ASP A 271 6.01 -2.56 -14.83
N ARG A 272 5.04 -3.41 -15.19
CA ARG A 272 4.45 -3.50 -16.53
C ARG A 272 2.98 -3.09 -16.55
N ASP A 273 2.47 -2.59 -15.43
CA ASP A 273 1.05 -2.37 -15.23
C ASP A 273 0.75 -0.97 -14.69
N GLY A 274 1.61 -0.42 -13.83
CA GLY A 274 1.33 0.79 -13.07
C GLY A 274 1.83 2.06 -13.76
N LEU A 275 0.97 3.07 -13.85
CA LEU A 275 1.30 4.41 -14.33
C LEU A 275 0.68 5.45 -13.42
N LEU A 276 1.46 6.42 -12.97
CA LEU A 276 0.96 7.63 -12.34
C LEU A 276 1.46 8.83 -13.14
N CYS A 277 0.57 9.74 -13.52
CA CYS A 277 0.91 10.96 -14.26
C CYS A 277 0.30 12.16 -13.55
N ARG A 278 1.05 13.27 -13.48
CA ARG A 278 0.46 14.59 -13.17
C ARG A 278 0.32 15.40 -14.46
N HIS A 279 -0.66 16.28 -14.52
CA HIS A 279 -0.92 17.13 -15.68
C HIS A 279 0.09 18.28 -15.79
N ASP A 280 0.75 18.66 -14.69
CA ASP A 280 1.74 19.72 -14.61
C ASP A 280 2.82 19.37 -13.57
N PHE A 281 4.02 19.92 -13.72
CA PHE A 281 5.12 19.71 -12.77
C PHE A 281 4.89 20.35 -11.40
N ASN A 282 4.18 21.47 -11.34
CA ASN A 282 4.04 22.27 -10.12
C ASN A 282 2.81 21.85 -9.32
N LYS A 283 1.76 21.37 -10.00
CA LYS A 283 0.49 21.01 -9.38
C LYS A 283 0.34 19.51 -9.13
N PRO A 284 -0.51 19.10 -8.18
CA PRO A 284 -0.75 17.70 -7.92
C PRO A 284 -1.78 17.08 -8.87
N GLU A 285 -2.53 17.80 -9.72
CA GLU A 285 -3.63 17.15 -10.43
C GLU A 285 -3.15 16.11 -11.46
N GLY A 286 -3.82 14.98 -11.53
CA GLY A 286 -3.38 13.87 -12.36
C GLY A 286 -4.26 12.63 -12.27
N PHE A 287 -3.67 11.51 -12.70
CA PHE A 287 -4.31 10.21 -12.61
C PHE A 287 -3.30 9.09 -12.33
N ALA A 288 -3.79 8.03 -11.69
CA ALA A 288 -3.07 6.78 -11.48
C ALA A 288 -3.87 5.61 -12.09
N ASN A 289 -3.17 4.73 -12.78
CA ASN A 289 -3.67 3.49 -13.33
C ASN A 289 -2.84 2.35 -12.76
N PHE A 290 -3.50 1.39 -12.12
CA PHE A 290 -2.88 0.14 -11.69
C PHE A 290 -2.85 -0.89 -12.82
N THR A 291 -3.59 -0.64 -13.91
CA THR A 291 -3.53 -1.38 -15.19
C THR A 291 -3.57 -0.38 -16.35
N ALA A 292 -2.42 0.13 -16.77
CA ALA A 292 -2.30 1.26 -17.71
C ALA A 292 -2.22 0.86 -19.19
N GLY A 293 -1.88 -0.39 -19.50
CA GLY A 293 -1.85 -0.94 -20.86
C GLY A 293 -1.09 -0.06 -21.86
N ARG A 294 -1.78 0.41 -22.92
CA ARG A 294 -1.17 1.23 -23.98
C ARG A 294 -0.55 2.54 -23.47
N ARG A 295 -1.13 3.18 -22.44
CA ARG A 295 -0.60 4.44 -21.89
C ARG A 295 0.78 4.22 -21.28
N LEU A 296 0.98 3.08 -20.61
CA LEU A 296 2.26 2.70 -20.05
C LEU A 296 3.34 2.62 -21.12
N LYS A 297 3.07 1.89 -22.20
CA LYS A 297 4.03 1.67 -23.29
C LYS A 297 4.52 2.99 -23.89
N LEU A 298 3.62 3.95 -24.11
CA LEU A 298 3.99 5.28 -24.61
C LEU A 298 4.95 6.01 -23.66
N LYS A 299 4.67 5.96 -22.35
CA LYS A 299 5.51 6.59 -21.32
C LYS A 299 6.83 5.86 -21.12
N GLU A 300 6.86 4.53 -21.24
CA GLU A 300 8.10 3.74 -21.24
C GLU A 300 9.01 4.09 -22.42
N GLU A 301 8.46 4.16 -23.63
CA GLU A 301 9.21 4.54 -24.83
C GLU A 301 9.76 5.96 -24.71
N ALA A 302 8.95 6.90 -24.21
CA ALA A 302 9.41 8.27 -23.94
C ALA A 302 10.52 8.32 -22.88
N PHE A 303 10.34 7.62 -21.76
CA PHE A 303 11.33 7.54 -20.70
C PHE A 303 12.66 6.99 -21.21
N GLN A 304 12.64 5.90 -22.00
CA GLN A 304 13.85 5.30 -22.55
C GLN A 304 14.60 6.26 -23.49
N ARG A 305 13.89 6.93 -24.40
CA ARG A 305 14.50 7.95 -25.28
C ARG A 305 15.19 9.05 -24.48
N MET A 306 14.52 9.59 -23.45
CA MET A 306 15.10 10.61 -22.58
C MET A 306 16.29 10.04 -21.79
N TRP A 307 16.18 8.80 -21.29
CA TRP A 307 17.21 8.13 -20.49
C TRP A 307 18.52 7.91 -21.23
N GLU A 308 18.44 7.53 -22.51
CA GLU A 308 19.60 7.32 -23.39
C GLU A 308 20.39 8.60 -23.65
N MET A 309 19.70 9.74 -23.75
CA MET A 309 20.30 11.06 -23.99
C MET A 309 20.70 11.79 -22.69
N ALA A 310 20.19 11.34 -21.55
CA ALA A 310 20.45 11.92 -20.24
C ALA A 310 21.86 11.60 -19.72
N GLN A 311 22.41 12.52 -18.93
CA GLN A 311 23.74 12.39 -18.34
C GLN A 311 23.66 12.18 -16.84
N PRO A 312 24.56 11.40 -16.22
CA PRO A 312 24.62 11.33 -14.78
C PRO A 312 24.96 12.68 -14.14
N SER A 313 24.40 12.95 -12.96
CA SER A 313 24.80 14.12 -12.17
C SER A 313 26.22 13.97 -11.64
N VAL A 314 27.08 14.95 -11.91
CA VAL A 314 28.43 15.03 -11.32
C VAL A 314 28.33 15.53 -9.87
N GLU A 315 27.53 16.56 -9.63
CA GLU A 315 27.39 17.20 -8.31
C GLU A 315 26.89 16.21 -7.24
N LEU A 316 25.88 15.40 -7.56
CA LEU A 316 25.33 14.42 -6.61
C LEU A 316 26.30 13.26 -6.29
N ARG A 317 27.29 13.00 -7.15
CA ARG A 317 28.34 11.99 -6.89
C ARG A 317 29.41 12.52 -5.94
N GLU A 318 29.69 13.82 -6.00
CA GLU A 318 30.78 14.47 -5.25
C GLU A 318 30.34 14.98 -3.86
N LEU A 319 29.05 14.90 -3.53
CA LEU A 319 28.52 15.29 -2.22
C LEU A 319 29.22 14.55 -1.07
N PRO A 320 29.72 15.26 -0.04
CA PRO A 320 30.31 14.62 1.15
C PRO A 320 29.27 13.72 1.86
N ILE A 321 29.77 12.70 2.58
CA ILE A 321 28.94 11.73 3.30
C ILE A 321 28.36 12.35 4.57
#